data_AF-A0A1H4U396-F1
#
_entry.id   AF-A0A1H4U396-F1
#
_cell.length_a   1.000
_cell.length_b   1.000
_cell.length_c   1.000
_cell.angle_alpha   90.00
_cell.angle_beta   90.00
_cell.angle_gamma   90.00
#
_symmetry.space_group_name_H-M   'P 1'
#
loop_
_entity.id
_entity.type
_entity.pdbx_description
1 polymer ?
#
loop_
_entity_poly.entity_id
_entity_poly.type
_entity_poly.pdbx_seq_one_letter_code
_entity_poly.pdbx_strand_id
1 'polypeptide(L)' 'MVEPQAVSSFVLRFSPIEAAETESQWRIRVTHVQGEDEIIVHSLPAAMNFIEEILKRG' A
#
# COMPACT_ATOMS: atom_id res chain seq x y z
N MET A 1 -8.86 22.83 20.56
CA MET A 1 -9.12 21.38 20.44
C MET A 1 -8.62 20.99 19.06
N VAL A 2 -7.58 20.17 18.97
CA VAL A 2 -7.09 19.68 17.68
C VAL A 2 -8.08 18.60 17.26
N GLU A 3 -8.79 18.81 16.15
CA GLU A 3 -9.67 17.77 15.59
C GLU A 3 -8.85 16.48 15.44
N PRO A 4 -9.37 15.32 15.88
CA PRO A 4 -8.69 14.06 15.62
C PRO A 4 -8.58 13.92 14.10
N GLN A 5 -7.35 13.81 13.63
CA GLN A 5 -6.96 13.94 12.23
C GLN A 5 -7.73 12.92 11.38
N ALA A 6 -8.80 13.36 10.70
CA ALA A 6 -9.64 12.52 9.83
C ALA A 6 -8.95 12.16 8.50
N VAL A 7 -7.62 12.05 8.52
CA VAL A 7 -6.77 11.82 7.35
C VAL A 7 -5.97 10.56 7.60
N SER A 8 -6.24 9.53 6.79
CA SER A 8 -5.38 8.36 6.65
C SER A 8 -4.45 8.58 5.45
N SER A 9 -3.17 8.26 5.61
CA SER A 9 -2.13 8.49 4.62
C SER A 9 -1.40 7.20 4.32
N PHE A 10 -1.10 6.97 3.05
CA PHE A 10 -0.44 5.76 2.58
C PHE A 10 0.76 6.11 1.72
N VAL A 11 1.84 5.35 1.87
CA VAL A 11 3.01 5.42 1.00
C VAL A 11 3.06 4.17 0.15
N LEU A 12 3.02 4.33 -1.17
CA LEU A 12 3.17 3.25 -2.13
C LEU A 12 4.55 3.35 -2.77
N ARG A 13 5.36 2.30 -2.66
CA ARG A 13 6.68 2.20 -3.31
C ARG A 13 6.66 1.09 -4.35
N PHE A 14 7.04 1.42 -5.58
CA PHE A 14 7.09 0.50 -6.71
C PHE A 14 8.55 0.18 -7.01
N SER A 15 8.87 -1.10 -7.16
CA SER A 15 10.20 -1.56 -7.54
C SER A 15 10.09 -2.66 -8.58
N PRO A 16 10.92 -2.67 -9.64
CA PRO A 16 10.93 -3.75 -10.60
C PRO A 16 11.43 -5.03 -9.92
N ILE A 17 10.92 -6.18 -10.37
CA ILE A 17 11.43 -7.49 -10.01
C ILE A 17 12.33 -7.92 -11.16
N GLU A 18 13.65 -7.86 -10.96
CA GLU A 18 14.68 -8.10 -12.00
C GLU A 18 14.69 -9.54 -12.55
N ALA A 19 13.87 -10.45 -12.01
CA ALA A 19 13.96 -11.89 -12.26
C ALA A 19 12.99 -12.44 -13.33
N ALA A 20 12.11 -11.63 -13.91
CA ALA A 20 11.11 -12.13 -14.86
C ALA A 20 11.51 -11.84 -16.31
N GLU A 21 11.93 -12.88 -17.03
CA GLU A 21 12.35 -12.82 -18.44
C GLU A 21 11.23 -12.44 -19.42
N THR A 22 9.97 -12.32 -18.98
CA THR A 22 8.82 -12.28 -19.89
C THR A 22 7.79 -11.18 -19.64
N GLU A 23 7.68 -10.60 -18.46
CA GLU A 23 6.80 -9.44 -18.20
C GLU A 23 7.37 -8.59 -17.06
N SER A 24 7.30 -7.25 -17.18
CA SER A 24 7.74 -6.31 -16.15
C SER A 24 6.94 -6.50 -14.86
N GLN A 25 7.38 -7.42 -14.00
CA GLN A 25 6.79 -7.65 -12.70
C GLN A 25 7.21 -6.54 -11.74
N TRP A 26 6.23 -5.97 -11.03
CA TRP A 26 6.46 -4.92 -10.05
C TRP A 26 6.18 -5.44 -8.65
N ARG A 27 7.04 -5.08 -7.71
CA ARG A 27 6.80 -5.19 -6.27
C ARG A 27 6.28 -3.85 -5.78
N ILE A 28 5.09 -3.85 -5.17
CA ILE A 28 4.43 -2.69 -4.61
C ILE A 28 4.40 -2.87 -3.09
N ARG A 29 5.12 -2.02 -2.36
CA ARG A 29 5.03 -1.94 -0.90
C ARG A 29 4.04 -0.84 -0.54
N VAL A 30 3.02 -1.17 0.24
CA VAL A 30 2.03 -0.22 0.76
C VAL A 30 2.22 -0.11 2.27
N THR A 31 2.47 1.10 2.77
CA THR A 31 2.63 1.40 4.20
C THR A 31 1.56 2.40 4.63
N HIS A 32 0.77 2.06 5.64
CA HIS A 32 -0.10 3.04 6.32
C HIS A 32 0.78 3.93 7.20
N VAL A 33 0.62 5.25 7.16
CA VAL A 33 1.52 6.17 7.89
C VAL A 33 1.12 6.31 9.35
N GLN A 34 -0.17 6.20 9.64
CA GLN A 34 -0.75 6.34 10.98
C GLN A 34 -0.77 5.02 11.77
N GLY A 35 -0.75 3.88 11.08
CA GLY A 35 -0.68 2.55 11.67
C GLY A 35 0.60 1.84 11.25
N GLU A 36 1.10 0.91 12.04
CA GLU A 36 2.31 0.14 11.71
C GLU A 36 2.07 -0.94 10.62
N ASP A 37 0.93 -0.87 9.92
CA ASP A 37 0.54 -1.82 8.88
C ASP A 37 1.34 -1.61 7.58
N GLU A 38 1.99 -2.69 7.12
CA GLU A 38 2.68 -2.74 5.83
C GLU A 38 2.35 -4.05 5.11
N ILE A 39 2.16 -3.97 3.78
CA ILE A 39 2.06 -5.14 2.91
C ILE A 39 2.92 -4.98 1.66
N ILE A 40 3.36 -6.10 1.10
CA ILE A 40 4.00 -6.17 -0.21
C ILE A 40 3.09 -6.98 -1.13
N VAL A 41 2.73 -6.40 -2.28
CA VAL A 41 1.89 -7.01 -3.31
C VAL A 41 2.52 -6.88 -4.69
N HIS A 42 2.00 -7.63 -5.66
CA HIS A 42 2.51 -7.67 -7.04
C HIS A 42 1.57 -7.03 -8.07
N SER A 43 0.47 -6.43 -7.63
CA SER A 43 -0.50 -5.79 -8.51
C SER A 43 -1.15 -4.58 -7.84
N LEU A 44 -1.48 -3.56 -8.64
CA LEU A 44 -2.18 -2.38 -8.15
C LEU A 44 -3.56 -2.70 -7.54
N PRO A 45 -4.38 -3.61 -8.12
CA PRO A 45 -5.64 -4.02 -7.49
C PRO A 45 -5.46 -4.57 -6.06
N ALA A 46 -4.43 -5.39 -5.83
CA ALA A 46 -4.15 -5.91 -4.49
C ALA A 46 -3.74 -4.80 -3.50
N ALA A 47 -3.00 -3.79 -3.97
CA ALA A 47 -2.63 -2.62 -3.16
C ALA A 47 -3.88 -1.82 -2.75
N MET A 48 -4.81 -1.62 -3.68
CA MET A 48 -6.06 -0.89 -3.41
C MET A 48 -6.96 -1.65 -2.43
N ASN A 49 -7.08 -2.97 -2.58
CA ASN A 49 -7.85 -3.79 -1.64
C ASN A 49 -7.34 -3.64 -0.20
N PHE A 50 -6.02 -3.65 0.00
CA PHE A 50 -5.42 -3.43 1.31
C PHE A 50 -5.78 -2.04 1.88
N ILE A 51 -5.68 -0.99 1.06
CA ILE A 51 -6.04 0.38 1.49
C ILE A 51 -7.51 0.44 1.91
N GLU A 52 -8.43 -0.16 1.14
CA GLU A 52 -9.85 -0.23 1.51
C GLU A 52 -10.09 -0.95 2.83
N GLU A 53 -9.38 -2.05 3.09
CA GLU A 53 -9.50 -2.79 4.35
C GLU A 53 -9.05 -1.95 5.55
N ILE A 54 -7.97 -1.18 5.42
CA ILE A 54 -7.50 -0.29 6.49
C ILE A 54 -8.51 0.85 6.71
N LEU A 55 -9.02 1.46 5.64
CA LEU A 55 -10.01 2.52 5.73
C LEU A 55 -11.35 2.07 6.34
N LYS A 56 -11.71 0.79 6.24
CA LYS A 56 -12.91 0.22 6.90
C LYS A 56 -12.74 -0.01 8.41
N ARG A 57 -11.50 -0.04 8.91
CA ARG A 57 -11.19 -0.30 10.32
C ARG A 57 -11.11 0.97 11.18
N GLY A 58 -10.85 2.13 10.55
CA GLY A 58 -10.79 3.44 11.20
C GLY A 58 -12.10 4.22 11.09
#